data_AF-A0A953SDZ4-F1
#
_entry.id   AF-A0A953SDZ4-F1
#
_cell.length_a   1.000
_cell.length_b   1.000
_cell.length_c   1.000
_cell.angle_alpha   90.00
_cell.angle_beta   90.00
_cell.angle_gamma   90.00
#
_symmetry.space_group_name_H-M   'P 1'
#
loop_
_entity.id
_entity.type
_entity.pdbx_description
1 polymer ?
#
loop_
_entity_poly.entity_id
_entity_poly.type
_entity_poly.pdbx_seq_one_letter_code
_entity_poly.pdbx_strand_id
1 'polypeptide(L)' 'MAKLLVSESAWEAANIAVQTFGGFDFAAEYDIERKFREVRLHQVAPVSTNMILSYVARHVLDLPRSF' A
#
# COMPACT_ATOMS: atom_id res chain seq x y z
N MET A 1 8.97 -0.48 9.89
CA MET A 1 7.69 0.18 10.20
C MET A 1 7.36 1.28 9.20
N ALA A 2 8.26 2.25 8.94
CA ALA A 2 7.99 3.33 7.99
C ALA A 2 7.46 2.87 6.61
N LYS A 3 8.05 1.83 6.00
CA LYS A 3 7.58 1.30 4.71
C LYS A 3 6.14 0.77 4.75
N LEU A 4 5.72 0.14 5.86
CA LEU A 4 4.36 -0.37 6.02
C LEU A 4 3.38 0.82 6.07
N LEU A 5 3.65 1.75 6.97
CA LEU A 5 2.80 2.92 7.19
C LEU A 5 2.65 3.75 5.90
N VAL A 6 3.75 4.06 5.22
CA VAL A 6 3.71 4.83 3.96
C VAL A 6 2.95 4.09 2.87
N SER A 7 3.12 2.77 2.76
CA SER A 7 2.39 1.96 1.77
C SER A 7 0.88 1.98 2.01
N GLU A 8 0.45 1.86 3.26
CA GLU A 8 -0.97 1.88 3.64
C GLU A 8 -1.57 3.28 3.49
N SER A 9 -0.88 4.31 3.97
CA SER A 9 -1.35 5.70 3.83
C SER A 9 -1.43 6.13 2.37
N ALA A 10 -0.44 5.78 1.53
CA ALA A 10 -0.48 6.08 0.11
C ALA A 10 -1.65 5.35 -0.57
N TRP A 11 -1.88 4.07 -0.23
CA TRP A 11 -2.98 3.29 -0.77
C TRP A 11 -4.33 3.90 -0.44
N GLU A 12 -4.53 4.32 0.81
CA GLU A 12 -5.76 4.96 1.23
C GLU A 12 -5.97 6.31 0.53
N ALA A 13 -4.92 7.14 0.44
CA ALA A 13 -4.99 8.40 -0.28
C ALA A 13 -5.37 8.20 -1.76
N ALA A 14 -4.84 7.16 -2.41
CA ALA A 14 -5.19 6.83 -3.78
C ALA A 14 -6.65 6.36 -3.92
N ASN A 15 -7.17 5.55 -3.00
CA ASN A 15 -8.60 5.16 -2.99
C ASN A 15 -9.52 6.36 -2.84
N ILE A 16 -9.19 7.30 -1.93
CA ILE A 16 -9.98 8.51 -1.74
C ILE A 16 -9.97 9.38 -2.99
N ALA A 17 -8.84 9.48 -3.70
CA ALA A 17 -8.76 10.20 -4.97
C ALA A 17 -9.69 9.57 -6.02
N VAL A 18 -9.60 8.27 -6.25
CA VAL A 18 -10.47 7.52 -7.18
C VAL A 18 -11.95 7.77 -6.85
N GLN A 19 -12.32 7.63 -5.58
CA GLN A 19 -13.70 7.80 -5.12
C GLN A 19 -14.22 9.24 -5.30
N THR A 20 -13.34 10.24 -5.12
CA THR A 20 -13.70 11.66 -5.22
C THR A 20 -13.91 12.09 -6.67
N PHE A 21 -13.06 11.63 -7.58
CA PHE A 21 -13.12 12.01 -9.00
C PHE A 21 -14.08 11.14 -9.82
N GLY A 22 -14.53 9.99 -9.26
CA GLY A 22 -15.49 9.11 -9.90
C GLY A 22 -15.01 8.64 -11.27
N GLY A 23 -15.84 8.75 -12.30
CA GLY A 23 -15.46 8.34 -13.66
C GLY A 23 -14.27 9.10 -14.25
N PHE A 24 -13.98 10.31 -13.78
CA PHE A 24 -12.83 11.10 -14.25
C PHE A 24 -11.48 10.54 -13.78
N ASP A 25 -11.46 9.67 -12.77
CA ASP A 25 -10.26 8.96 -12.35
C ASP A 25 -9.59 8.17 -13.50
N PHE A 26 -10.44 7.58 -14.36
CA PHE A 26 -10.01 6.77 -15.50
C PHE A 26 -9.65 7.58 -16.74
N ALA A 27 -9.87 8.90 -16.72
CA ALA A 27 -9.53 9.77 -17.82
C ALA A 27 -8.00 10.04 -17.81
N ALA A 28 -7.36 9.83 -18.96
CA ALA A 28 -5.90 9.94 -19.10
C ALA A 28 -5.39 11.36 -18.77
N GLU A 29 -6.24 12.37 -18.88
CA GLU A 29 -5.96 13.77 -18.60
C GLU A 29 -5.75 14.07 -17.10
N TYR A 30 -6.28 13.23 -16.21
CA TYR A 30 -6.18 13.42 -14.76
C TYR A 30 -5.04 12.60 -14.12
N ASP A 31 -4.50 11.60 -14.83
CA ASP A 31 -3.39 10.74 -14.37
C ASP A 31 -3.62 9.99 -13.03
N ILE A 32 -4.83 10.02 -12.47
CA ILE A 32 -5.12 9.44 -11.15
C ILE A 32 -5.05 7.91 -11.22
N GLU A 33 -5.64 7.30 -12.25
CA GLU A 33 -5.51 5.85 -12.52
C GLU A 33 -4.04 5.40 -12.64
N ARG A 34 -3.16 6.22 -13.25
CA ARG A 34 -1.72 5.93 -13.33
C ARG A 34 -1.11 5.88 -11.94
N LYS A 35 -1.38 6.89 -11.11
CA LYS A 35 -0.86 6.95 -9.73
C LYS A 35 -1.44 5.88 -8.83
N PHE A 36 -2.70 5.52 -9.01
CA PHE A 36 -3.33 4.42 -8.30
C PHE A 36 -2.59 3.09 -8.55
N ARG A 37 -2.24 2.78 -9.81
CA ARG A 37 -1.46 1.59 -10.18
C ARG A 37 -0.04 1.61 -9.58
N GLU A 38 0.63 2.76 -9.57
CA GLU A 38 1.95 2.91 -8.96
C GLU A 38 1.91 2.60 -7.46
N VAL A 39 0.94 3.18 -6.74
CA VAL A 39 0.80 2.98 -5.29
C VAL A 39 0.43 1.54 -4.94
N ARG A 40 -0.36 0.86 -5.80
CA ARG A 40 -0.69 -0.56 -5.61
C ARG A 40 0.57 -1.43 -5.49
N LEU A 41 1.64 -1.10 -6.22
CA LEU A 41 2.89 -1.84 -6.19
C LEU A 41 3.51 -1.87 -4.79
N HIS A 42 3.37 -0.80 -4.00
CA HIS A 42 3.94 -0.72 -2.66
C HIS A 42 3.37 -1.76 -1.68
N GLN A 43 2.18 -2.30 -1.95
CA GLN A 43 1.59 -3.38 -1.14
C GLN A 43 2.36 -4.70 -1.26
N VAL A 44 3.04 -4.92 -2.39
CA VAL A 44 3.73 -6.18 -2.70
C VAL A 44 5.25 -6.04 -2.77
N ALA A 45 5.76 -4.89 -3.22
CA ALA A 45 7.18 -4.65 -3.47
C ALA A 45 7.67 -3.37 -2.75
N PRO A 46 8.97 -3.28 -2.41
CA PRO A 46 10.02 -4.30 -2.55
C PRO A 46 9.90 -5.46 -1.55
N VAL A 47 9.10 -5.29 -0.50
CA VAL A 47 8.81 -6.31 0.52
C VAL A 47 7.32 -6.27 0.80
N SER A 48 6.65 -7.42 0.79
CA SER A 48 5.20 -7.49 1.02
C SER A 48 4.84 -7.10 2.45
N THR A 49 3.62 -6.59 2.64
CA THR A 49 3.07 -6.25 3.97
C THR A 49 3.18 -7.44 4.94
N ASN A 50 2.85 -8.65 4.49
CA ASN A 50 2.92 -9.85 5.32
C ASN A 50 4.34 -10.12 5.83
N MET A 51 5.36 -9.96 4.98
CA MET A 51 6.75 -10.16 5.40
C MET A 51 7.19 -9.14 6.47
N ILE A 52 6.70 -7.90 6.38
CA ILE A 52 6.98 -6.87 7.40
C ILE A 52 6.28 -7.23 8.71
N LEU A 53 5.03 -7.66 8.66
CA LEU A 53 4.29 -8.09 9.85
C LEU A 53 4.91 -9.33 10.50
N SER A 54 5.36 -10.31 9.71
CA SER A 54 6.11 -11.47 10.20
C SER A 54 7.43 -11.06 10.86
N TYR A 55 8.13 -10.05 10.32
CA TYR A 55 9.34 -9.50 10.95
C TYR A 55 9.01 -8.89 12.31
N VAL A 56 7.96 -8.06 12.41
CA VAL A 56 7.52 -7.43 13.67
C VAL A 56 7.14 -8.48 14.70
N ALA A 57 6.33 -9.47 14.31
CA ALA A 57 5.90 -10.55 15.19
C ALA A 57 7.10 -11.27 15.83
N ARG A 58 8.11 -11.65 15.02
CA ARG A 58 9.26 -12.41 15.52
C ARG A 58 10.27 -11.55 16.27
N HIS A 59 10.64 -10.39 15.73
CA HIS A 59 11.82 -9.65 16.21
C HIS A 59 11.47 -8.52 17.18
N VAL A 60 10.22 -8.07 17.20
CA VAL A 60 9.77 -6.98 18.08
C VAL A 60 8.88 -7.52 19.19
N LEU A 61 8.02 -8.48 18.88
CA LEU A 61 7.06 -9.05 19.82
C LEU A 61 7.48 -10.42 20.40
N ASP A 62 8.64 -10.94 20.00
CA ASP A 62 9.21 -12.23 20.44
C ASP A 62 8.27 -13.44 20.26
N LEU A 63 7.39 -13.38 19.25
CA LEU A 63 6.49 -14.48 18.94
C LEU A 63 7.24 -15.57 18.13
N PRO A 64 6.87 -16.85 18.33
CA PRO A 64 7.46 -17.94 17.56
C PRO A 64 7.19 -17.77 16.05
N ARG A 65 8.10 -18.31 15.23
CA ARG A 65 7.96 -18.29 13.77
C ARG A 65 6.67 -18.99 13.34
N SER A 66 5.75 -18.23 12.74
CA SER A 66 4.60 -18.76 12.00
C SER A 66 5.02 -19.17 10.57
N PHE A 67 4.30 -20.14 9.98
CA PHE A 67 4.58 -20.76 8.67
C PHE A 67 4.44 -19.78 7.50
#